data_AF-A0A3S8T488-F1
#
_entry.id   AF-A0A3S8T488-F1
#
_cell.length_a   1.000
_cell.length_b   1.000
_cell.length_c   1.000
_cell.angle_alpha   90.00
_cell.angle_beta   90.00
_cell.angle_gamma   90.00
#
_symmetry.space_group_name_H-M   'P 1'
#
loop_
_entity.id
_entity.type
_entity.pdbx_description
1 polymer ?
#
loop_
_entity_poly.entity_id
_entity_poly.type
_entity_poly.pdbx_seq_one_letter_code
_entity_poly.pdbx_strand_id
1 'polypeptide(L)'
;MQKLFSRIGIIILCILVGFGCTQNLQKVQTFEKFDDDFHGILAKQYAEMANIRAEGYNWKYAEKFAQKAVDAQHKLLVLPEDPKDWKANNINLTEANILRQAIISQITHENIKNQAQALAELIYTYDYYLFHNYNSTDIDSMITSKNNLYSKIRAFQLIRIASYKIGKTIEIRFDKKAKLAHKQIALVSHKYDIAKKKFRNVILRSYSKVESPHPDKQIKHLKNQLNKLGINSKNIIVINFFDHNYKKHAVKVDFVIN
;
A
#
# COMPACT_ATOMS: atom_id res chain seq x y z
N MET A 1 -35.36 -45.45 -19.46
CA MET A 1 -35.81 -44.07 -19.16
C MET A 1 -35.05 -43.39 -18.01
N GLN A 2 -34.87 -44.00 -16.83
CA GLN A 2 -34.19 -43.36 -15.67
C GLN A 2 -32.77 -42.82 -15.94
N LYS A 3 -31.95 -43.49 -16.78
CA LYS A 3 -30.60 -43.02 -17.12
C LYS A 3 -30.56 -41.74 -17.98
N LEU A 4 -31.65 -41.40 -18.69
CA LEU A 4 -31.72 -40.20 -19.53
C LEU A 4 -32.03 -38.95 -18.67
N PHE A 5 -32.97 -39.08 -17.74
CA PHE A 5 -33.33 -38.00 -16.80
C PHE A 5 -32.17 -37.63 -15.86
N SER A 6 -31.38 -38.61 -15.43
CA SER A 6 -30.18 -38.35 -14.61
C SER A 6 -29.12 -37.52 -15.35
N ARG A 7 -28.92 -37.74 -16.66
CA ARG A 7 -27.95 -36.98 -17.47
C ARG A 7 -28.42 -35.55 -17.75
N ILE A 8 -29.71 -35.36 -18.00
CA ILE A 8 -30.31 -34.02 -18.20
C ILE A 8 -30.22 -33.20 -16.90
N GLY A 9 -30.47 -33.80 -15.74
CA GLY A 9 -30.35 -33.13 -14.44
C GLY A 9 -28.92 -32.63 -14.15
N ILE A 10 -27.90 -33.41 -14.49
CA ILE A 10 -26.48 -33.00 -14.32
C ILE A 10 -26.14 -31.84 -15.26
N ILE A 11 -26.60 -31.86 -16.51
CA ILE A 11 -26.35 -30.77 -17.47
C ILE A 11 -27.01 -29.46 -17.03
N ILE A 12 -28.27 -29.52 -16.57
CA ILE A 12 -28.99 -28.33 -16.07
C ILE A 12 -28.32 -27.78 -14.80
N LEU A 13 -27.85 -28.65 -13.90
CA LEU A 13 -27.09 -28.24 -12.71
C LEU A 13 -25.77 -27.56 -13.09
N CYS A 14 -25.03 -28.11 -14.06
CA CYS A 14 -23.80 -27.49 -14.58
C CYS A 14 -24.06 -26.12 -15.23
N ILE A 15 -25.18 -25.97 -15.95
CA ILE A 15 -25.57 -24.69 -16.57
C ILE A 15 -25.95 -23.66 -15.48
N LEU A 16 -26.75 -24.05 -14.48
CA LEU A 16 -27.18 -23.14 -13.40
C LEU A 16 -26.01 -22.69 -12.52
N VAL A 17 -25.03 -23.55 -12.25
CA VAL A 17 -23.81 -23.20 -11.51
C VAL A 17 -22.91 -22.24 -12.31
N GLY A 18 -22.96 -22.29 -13.65
CA GLY A 18 -22.25 -21.37 -14.53
C GLY A 18 -22.80 -19.95 -14.53
N PHE A 19 -24.13 -19.78 -14.44
CA PHE A 19 -24.79 -18.47 -14.48
C PHE A 19 -24.63 -17.65 -13.19
N GLY A 20 -24.47 -18.29 -12.03
CA GLY A 20 -24.25 -17.58 -10.76
C GLY A 20 -22.85 -16.98 -10.60
N CYS A 21 -21.84 -17.54 -11.28
CA CYS A 21 -20.43 -17.19 -11.06
C CYS A 21 -19.89 -16.03 -11.92
N THR A 22 -20.71 -15.39 -12.76
CA THR A 22 -20.28 -14.32 -13.69
C THR A 22 -21.11 -13.04 -13.61
N GLN A 23 -21.97 -12.92 -12.59
CA GLN A 23 -22.92 -11.82 -12.46
C GLN A 23 -22.22 -10.47 -12.31
N ASN A 24 -21.16 -10.40 -11.49
CA ASN A 24 -20.44 -9.14 -11.34
C ASN A 24 -19.63 -8.81 -12.58
N LEU A 25 -19.05 -9.81 -13.25
CA LEU A 25 -18.31 -9.58 -14.50
C LEU A 25 -19.21 -8.97 -15.58
N GLN A 26 -20.43 -9.51 -15.76
CA GLN A 26 -21.42 -8.92 -16.67
C GLN A 26 -21.80 -7.49 -16.25
N LYS A 27 -21.98 -7.26 -14.95
CA LYS A 27 -22.31 -5.93 -14.42
C LYS A 27 -21.20 -4.91 -14.66
N VAL A 28 -19.94 -5.31 -14.54
CA VAL A 28 -18.79 -4.44 -14.82
C VAL A 28 -18.75 -4.04 -16.30
N GLN A 29 -19.11 -4.95 -17.20
CA GLN A 29 -19.14 -4.68 -18.65
C GLN A 29 -20.24 -3.68 -19.06
N THR A 30 -21.23 -3.43 -18.19
CA THR A 30 -22.29 -2.45 -18.44
C THR A 30 -22.02 -1.09 -17.79
N PHE A 31 -20.88 -0.89 -17.14
CA PHE A 31 -20.50 0.41 -16.60
C PHE A 31 -20.20 1.40 -17.74
N GLU A 32 -21.11 2.35 -17.96
CA GLU A 32 -20.95 3.37 -19.00
C GLU A 32 -19.91 4.44 -18.64
N LYS A 33 -19.80 4.78 -17.35
CA LYS A 33 -18.93 5.84 -16.83
C LYS A 33 -18.43 5.52 -15.42
N PHE A 34 -17.24 6.03 -15.12
CA PHE A 34 -16.63 6.01 -13.79
C PHE A 34 -16.49 7.45 -13.29
N ASP A 35 -16.78 7.68 -12.01
CA ASP A 35 -16.55 8.96 -11.37
C ASP A 35 -15.03 9.26 -11.28
N ASP A 36 -14.64 10.53 -11.28
CA ASP A 36 -13.25 10.97 -11.04
C ASP A 36 -12.87 11.00 -9.55
N ASP A 37 -13.75 10.50 -8.67
CA ASP A 37 -13.48 10.37 -7.24
C ASP A 37 -12.70 9.08 -6.91
N PHE A 38 -12.30 8.93 -5.64
CA PHE A 38 -11.56 7.74 -5.17
C PHE A 38 -12.25 6.42 -5.55
N HIS A 39 -13.57 6.37 -5.44
CA HIS A 39 -14.36 5.16 -5.67
C HIS A 39 -14.46 4.85 -7.17
N GLY A 40 -14.72 5.84 -8.01
CA GLY A 40 -14.79 5.66 -9.46
C GLY A 40 -13.42 5.27 -10.07
N ILE A 41 -12.33 5.87 -9.60
CA ILE A 41 -10.96 5.49 -10.03
C ILE A 41 -10.66 4.03 -9.65
N LEU A 42 -10.98 3.63 -8.41
CA LEU A 42 -10.74 2.27 -7.95
C LEU A 42 -11.65 1.25 -8.68
N ALA A 43 -12.91 1.62 -8.93
CA ALA A 43 -13.85 0.81 -9.70
C ALA A 43 -13.34 0.54 -11.12
N LYS A 44 -12.84 1.59 -11.79
CA LYS A 44 -12.24 1.48 -13.12
C LYS A 44 -11.06 0.51 -13.14
N GLN A 45 -10.13 0.64 -12.20
CA GLN A 45 -8.94 -0.21 -12.13
C GLN A 45 -9.30 -1.69 -11.92
N TYR A 46 -10.25 -1.98 -11.04
CA TYR A 46 -10.71 -3.36 -10.84
C TYR A 46 -11.53 -3.90 -12.01
N ALA A 47 -12.30 -3.04 -12.70
CA ALA A 47 -13.02 -3.42 -13.91
C ALA A 47 -12.07 -3.85 -15.02
N GLU A 48 -11.02 -3.06 -15.27
CA GLU A 48 -9.95 -3.38 -16.23
C GLU A 48 -9.25 -4.69 -15.83
N MET A 49 -8.90 -4.87 -14.55
CA MET A 49 -8.27 -6.10 -14.08
C MET A 49 -9.18 -7.32 -14.26
N ALA A 50 -10.48 -7.20 -13.96
CA ALA A 50 -11.46 -8.27 -14.13
C ALA A 50 -11.56 -8.71 -15.59
N ASN A 51 -11.63 -7.76 -16.53
CA ASN A 51 -11.67 -8.04 -17.97
C ASN A 51 -10.39 -8.74 -18.45
N ILE A 52 -9.21 -8.25 -18.08
CA ILE A 52 -7.92 -8.90 -18.42
C ILE A 52 -7.87 -10.34 -17.88
N ARG A 53 -8.40 -10.59 -16.67
CA ARG A 53 -8.45 -11.95 -16.11
C ARG A 53 -9.45 -12.83 -16.85
N ALA A 54 -10.60 -12.30 -17.25
CA ALA A 54 -11.61 -13.02 -18.02
C ALA A 54 -11.07 -13.44 -19.40
N GLU A 55 -10.35 -12.55 -20.09
CA GLU A 55 -9.68 -12.83 -21.37
C GLU A 55 -8.65 -13.97 -21.24
N GLY A 56 -7.96 -14.03 -20.09
CA GLY A 56 -7.05 -15.13 -19.75
C GLY A 56 -7.74 -16.38 -19.18
N TYR A 57 -9.06 -16.51 -19.31
CA TYR A 57 -9.87 -17.62 -18.78
C TYR A 57 -9.75 -17.86 -17.26
N ASN A 58 -9.32 -16.84 -16.50
CA ASN A 58 -9.15 -16.90 -15.05
C ASN A 58 -10.44 -16.45 -14.33
N TRP A 59 -11.55 -17.13 -14.61
CA TRP A 59 -12.91 -16.74 -14.21
C TRP A 59 -13.06 -16.45 -12.71
N LYS A 60 -12.46 -17.27 -11.85
CA LYS A 60 -12.48 -17.08 -10.39
C LYS A 60 -11.90 -15.70 -9.98
N TYR A 61 -10.80 -15.30 -10.61
CA TYR A 61 -10.15 -14.02 -10.32
C TYR A 61 -10.86 -12.87 -11.02
N ALA A 62 -11.36 -13.09 -12.24
CA ALA A 62 -12.19 -12.12 -12.94
C ALA A 62 -13.40 -11.73 -12.09
N GLU A 63 -14.15 -12.70 -11.56
CA GLU A 63 -15.31 -12.44 -10.71
C GLU A 63 -14.93 -11.76 -9.39
N LYS A 64 -13.82 -12.18 -8.76
CA LYS A 64 -13.31 -11.54 -7.53
C LYS A 64 -13.02 -10.06 -7.73
N PHE A 65 -12.33 -9.69 -8.81
CA PHE A 65 -12.06 -8.28 -9.11
C PHE A 65 -13.29 -7.55 -9.62
N ALA A 66 -14.19 -8.23 -10.33
CA ALA A 66 -15.46 -7.64 -10.74
C ALA A 66 -16.32 -7.24 -9.54
N GLN A 67 -16.40 -8.08 -8.50
CA GLN A 67 -17.08 -7.74 -7.25
C GLN A 67 -16.47 -6.48 -6.62
N LYS A 68 -15.14 -6.36 -6.57
CA LYS A 68 -14.49 -5.15 -6.06
C LYS A 68 -14.81 -3.90 -6.88
N ALA A 69 -14.88 -4.04 -8.21
CA ALA A 69 -15.29 -2.95 -9.08
C ALA A 69 -16.74 -2.51 -8.79
N VAL A 70 -17.65 -3.47 -8.60
CA VAL A 70 -19.06 -3.21 -8.24
C VAL A 70 -19.18 -2.54 -6.87
N ASP A 71 -18.44 -3.03 -5.87
CA ASP A 71 -18.43 -2.45 -4.53
C ASP A 71 -17.91 -1.01 -4.56
N ALA A 72 -16.80 -0.78 -5.27
CA ALA A 72 -16.25 0.56 -5.45
C ALA A 72 -17.25 1.49 -6.18
N GLN A 73 -17.89 1.04 -7.27
CA GLN A 73 -18.87 1.84 -8.01
C GLN A 73 -20.07 2.26 -7.13
N HIS A 74 -20.46 1.43 -6.16
CA HIS A 74 -21.50 1.76 -5.17
C HIS A 74 -20.99 2.55 -3.97
N LYS A 75 -19.78 3.12 -4.05
CA LYS A 75 -19.14 3.91 -2.99
C LYS A 75 -18.96 3.12 -1.68
N LEU A 76 -18.88 1.80 -1.77
CA LEU A 76 -18.48 0.96 -0.64
C LEU A 76 -16.97 1.06 -0.44
N LEU A 77 -16.55 0.94 0.82
CA LEU A 77 -15.15 0.98 1.19
C LEU A 77 -14.47 -0.34 0.78
N VAL A 78 -13.73 -0.30 -0.34
CA VAL A 78 -12.94 -1.45 -0.79
C VAL A 78 -11.57 -1.41 -0.13
N LEU A 79 -11.28 -2.46 0.63
CA LEU A 79 -10.00 -2.62 1.32
C LEU A 79 -9.01 -3.44 0.46
N PRO A 80 -7.70 -3.25 0.68
CA PRO A 80 -6.68 -4.14 0.12
C PRO A 80 -6.93 -5.59 0.54
N GLU A 81 -6.65 -6.51 -0.39
CA GLU A 81 -6.73 -7.95 -0.21
C GLU A 81 -6.01 -8.46 1.04
N ASP A 82 -6.48 -9.58 1.61
CA ASP A 82 -5.76 -10.27 2.68
C ASP A 82 -4.73 -11.25 2.08
N PRO A 83 -3.42 -11.12 2.35
CA PRO A 83 -2.39 -12.05 1.90
C PRO A 83 -2.70 -13.52 2.18
N LYS A 84 -3.45 -13.82 3.24
CA LYS A 84 -3.81 -15.21 3.61
C LYS A 84 -4.70 -15.87 2.56
N ASP A 85 -5.54 -15.11 1.87
CA ASP A 85 -6.42 -15.62 0.81
C ASP A 85 -5.66 -16.03 -0.44
N TRP A 86 -4.42 -15.54 -0.56
CA TRP A 86 -3.57 -15.76 -1.70
C TRP A 86 -2.62 -16.93 -1.53
N LYS A 87 -2.61 -17.70 -0.42
CA LYS A 87 -1.83 -18.97 -0.23
C LYS A 87 -0.53 -19.12 -1.05
N ALA A 88 0.28 -18.06 -1.16
CA ALA A 88 1.35 -18.01 -2.15
C ALA A 88 2.64 -18.48 -1.51
N ASN A 89 3.29 -19.49 -2.10
CA ASN A 89 4.59 -19.97 -1.62
C ASN A 89 5.70 -18.92 -1.78
N ASN A 90 5.51 -17.98 -2.71
CA ASN A 90 6.53 -17.02 -3.10
C ASN A 90 6.32 -15.62 -2.51
N ILE A 91 5.28 -15.42 -1.69
CA ILE A 91 5.02 -14.15 -1.00
C ILE A 91 5.44 -14.28 0.46
N ASN A 92 6.24 -13.33 0.93
CA ASN A 92 6.48 -13.15 2.36
C ASN A 92 5.21 -12.60 3.02
N LEU A 93 4.38 -13.47 3.60
CA LEU A 93 3.09 -13.10 4.19
C LEU A 93 3.21 -12.03 5.30
N THR A 94 4.31 -12.06 6.06
CA THR A 94 4.57 -11.05 7.10
C THR A 94 4.78 -9.68 6.49
N GLU A 95 5.64 -9.57 5.48
CA GLU A 95 5.88 -8.33 4.74
C GLU A 95 4.60 -7.83 4.07
N ALA A 96 3.89 -8.71 3.37
CA ALA A 96 2.63 -8.39 2.71
C ALA A 96 1.58 -7.85 3.69
N ASN A 97 1.46 -8.44 4.89
CA ASN A 97 0.54 -7.96 5.92
C ASN A 97 0.97 -6.60 6.48
N ILE A 98 2.28 -6.37 6.70
CA ILE A 98 2.78 -5.06 7.13
C ILE A 98 2.43 -3.97 6.11
N LEU A 99 2.62 -4.26 4.82
CA LEU A 99 2.26 -3.35 3.73
C LEU A 99 0.74 -3.10 3.69
N ARG A 100 -0.07 -4.15 3.88
CA ARG A 100 -1.52 -4.03 3.97
C ARG A 100 -1.96 -3.05 5.06
N GLN A 101 -1.45 -3.24 6.27
CA GLN A 101 -1.80 -2.39 7.42
C GLN A 101 -1.32 -0.95 7.20
N ALA A 102 -0.16 -0.77 6.57
CA ALA A 102 0.33 0.54 6.18
C ALA A 102 -0.64 1.22 5.20
N ILE A 103 -1.13 0.52 4.17
CA ILE A 103 -2.10 1.06 3.21
C ILE A 103 -3.44 1.36 3.87
N ILE A 104 -3.98 0.44 4.68
CA ILE A 104 -5.24 0.65 5.43
C ILE A 104 -5.16 1.90 6.31
N SER A 105 -4.02 2.14 6.97
CA SER A 105 -3.81 3.35 7.77
C SER A 105 -3.83 4.66 6.95
N GLN A 106 -3.69 4.58 5.63
CA GLN A 106 -3.81 5.73 4.73
C GLN A 106 -5.24 5.93 4.21
N ILE A 107 -6.17 5.01 4.45
CA ILE A 107 -7.57 5.12 4.02
C ILE A 107 -8.33 5.99 5.02
N THR A 108 -8.09 7.30 4.95
CA THR A 108 -8.76 8.33 5.76
C THR A 108 -9.66 9.19 4.88
N HIS A 109 -10.66 9.84 5.47
CA HIS A 109 -11.53 10.76 4.73
C HIS A 109 -10.73 11.87 4.02
N GLU A 110 -9.68 12.38 4.67
CA GLU A 110 -8.79 13.39 4.09
C GLU A 110 -8.06 12.88 2.85
N ASN A 111 -7.48 11.67 2.91
CA ASN A 111 -6.73 11.11 1.78
C ASN A 111 -7.67 10.67 0.64
N ILE A 112 -8.86 10.14 0.96
CA ILE A 112 -9.90 9.82 -0.03
C ILE A 112 -10.27 11.09 -0.82
N LYS A 113 -10.37 12.24 -0.15
CA LYS A 113 -10.72 13.51 -0.79
C LYS A 113 -9.55 14.17 -1.53
N ASN A 114 -8.40 14.29 -0.87
CA ASN A 114 -7.29 15.12 -1.35
C ASN A 114 -6.25 14.34 -2.18
N GLN A 115 -6.27 13.01 -2.11
CA GLN A 115 -5.31 12.11 -2.76
C GLN A 115 -6.00 10.90 -3.40
N ALA A 116 -7.23 11.09 -3.89
CA ALA A 116 -8.10 10.05 -4.44
C ALA A 116 -7.37 9.09 -5.39
N GLN A 117 -6.77 9.64 -6.46
CA GLN A 117 -6.07 8.85 -7.47
C GLN A 117 -4.89 8.06 -6.88
N ALA A 118 -4.04 8.73 -6.10
CA ALA A 118 -2.84 8.09 -5.54
C ALA A 118 -3.20 6.99 -4.53
N LEU A 119 -4.27 7.16 -3.75
CA LEU A 119 -4.76 6.15 -2.82
C LEU A 119 -5.38 4.96 -3.56
N ALA A 120 -6.20 5.20 -4.58
CA ALA A 120 -6.80 4.15 -5.40
C ALA A 120 -5.71 3.31 -6.10
N GLU A 121 -4.75 3.98 -6.78
CA GLU A 121 -3.61 3.31 -7.40
C GLU A 121 -2.78 2.49 -6.41
N LEU A 122 -2.62 2.96 -5.17
CA LEU A 122 -1.89 2.25 -4.13
C LEU A 122 -2.60 0.96 -3.70
N ILE A 123 -3.92 1.01 -3.48
CA ILE A 123 -4.73 -0.16 -3.14
C ILE A 123 -4.70 -1.16 -4.30
N TYR A 124 -4.97 -0.71 -5.52
CA TYR A 124 -4.95 -1.55 -6.71
C TYR A 124 -3.58 -2.22 -6.93
N THR A 125 -2.49 -1.46 -6.83
CA THR A 125 -1.13 -2.00 -7.07
C THR A 125 -0.75 -3.05 -6.02
N TYR A 126 -1.23 -2.91 -4.78
CA TYR A 126 -1.04 -3.91 -3.73
C TYR A 126 -1.76 -5.21 -4.05
N ASP A 127 -3.03 -5.14 -4.46
CA ASP A 127 -3.81 -6.31 -4.86
C ASP A 127 -3.22 -6.98 -6.10
N TYR A 128 -2.78 -6.19 -7.08
CA TYR A 128 -2.05 -6.67 -8.25
C TYR A 128 -0.76 -7.38 -7.84
N TYR A 129 0.03 -6.81 -6.92
CA TYR A 129 1.23 -7.45 -6.38
C TYR A 129 0.91 -8.82 -5.76
N LEU A 130 -0.11 -8.92 -4.91
CA LEU A 130 -0.51 -10.20 -4.31
C LEU A 130 -0.96 -11.23 -5.36
N PHE A 131 -1.83 -10.82 -6.28
CA PHE A 131 -2.30 -11.68 -7.36
C PHE A 131 -1.15 -12.17 -8.24
N HIS A 132 -0.28 -11.25 -8.67
CA HIS A 132 0.79 -11.54 -9.62
C HIS A 132 1.84 -12.48 -9.01
N ASN A 133 2.13 -12.34 -7.72
CA ASN A 133 3.10 -13.20 -7.03
C ASN A 133 2.49 -14.51 -6.51
N TYR A 134 1.18 -14.71 -6.63
CA TYR A 134 0.50 -15.92 -6.14
C TYR A 134 1.02 -17.19 -6.82
N ASN A 135 1.01 -17.20 -8.16
CA ASN A 135 1.35 -18.36 -8.97
C ASN A 135 2.50 -18.09 -9.95
N SER A 136 3.14 -16.91 -9.89
CA SER A 136 4.28 -16.64 -10.77
C SER A 136 5.49 -17.46 -10.35
N THR A 137 6.10 -18.12 -11.33
CA THR A 137 7.44 -18.72 -11.26
C THR A 137 8.51 -17.80 -11.83
N ASP A 138 8.12 -16.69 -12.45
CA ASP A 138 9.02 -15.70 -13.03
C ASP A 138 9.47 -14.69 -11.97
N ILE A 139 10.72 -14.85 -11.53
CA ILE A 139 11.36 -14.04 -10.49
C ILE A 139 11.48 -12.57 -10.93
N ASP A 140 11.80 -12.28 -12.19
CA ASP A 140 11.99 -10.91 -12.66
C ASP A 140 10.66 -10.15 -12.67
N SER A 141 9.59 -10.84 -13.07
CA SER A 141 8.23 -10.31 -13.04
C SER A 141 7.74 -10.07 -11.61
N MET A 142 8.06 -10.98 -10.69
CA MET A 142 7.81 -10.80 -9.25
C MET A 142 8.54 -9.56 -8.68
N ILE A 143 9.84 -9.43 -8.95
CA ILE A 143 10.65 -8.27 -8.55
C ILE A 143 10.07 -6.97 -9.13
N THR A 144 9.68 -6.99 -10.40
CA THR A 144 9.09 -5.83 -11.09
C THR A 144 7.79 -5.38 -10.42
N SER A 145 6.88 -6.31 -10.12
CA SER A 145 5.62 -6.00 -9.44
C SER A 145 5.84 -5.45 -8.02
N LYS A 146 6.80 -6.01 -7.27
CA LYS A 146 7.19 -5.55 -5.94
C LYS A 146 7.78 -4.14 -5.98
N ASN A 147 8.67 -3.87 -6.94
CA ASN A 147 9.25 -2.54 -7.16
C ASN A 147 8.18 -1.51 -7.54
N ASN A 148 7.22 -1.90 -8.39
CA ASN A 148 6.10 -1.03 -8.74
C ASN A 148 5.29 -0.65 -7.50
N LEU A 149 4.94 -1.61 -6.64
CA LEU A 149 4.25 -1.34 -5.37
C LEU A 149 5.03 -0.36 -4.48
N TYR A 150 6.33 -0.58 -4.27
CA TYR A 150 7.13 0.34 -3.46
C TYR A 150 7.23 1.74 -4.08
N SER A 151 7.28 1.84 -5.41
CA SER A 151 7.28 3.12 -6.10
C SER A 151 6.00 3.91 -5.82
N LYS A 152 4.84 3.23 -5.81
CA LYS A 152 3.53 3.83 -5.51
C LYS A 152 3.41 4.22 -4.03
N ILE A 153 3.89 3.38 -3.11
CA ILE A 153 3.99 3.72 -1.68
C ILE A 153 4.83 4.99 -1.50
N ARG A 154 6.00 5.05 -2.15
CA ARG A 154 6.90 6.20 -2.09
C ARG A 154 6.25 7.45 -2.68
N ALA A 155 5.60 7.35 -3.83
CA ALA A 155 4.91 8.47 -4.47
C ALA A 155 3.81 9.03 -3.55
N PHE A 156 2.96 8.16 -3.00
CA PHE A 156 1.92 8.54 -2.04
C PHE A 156 2.50 9.27 -0.82
N GLN A 157 3.56 8.71 -0.23
CA GLN A 157 4.26 9.32 0.89
C GLN A 157 4.88 10.69 0.55
N LEU A 158 5.41 10.86 -0.67
CA LEU A 158 6.01 12.11 -1.13
C LEU A 158 4.95 13.20 -1.35
N ILE A 159 3.78 12.87 -1.91
CA ILE A 159 2.65 13.81 -2.03
C ILE A 159 2.27 14.33 -0.65
N ARG A 160 2.16 13.44 0.33
CA ARG A 160 1.90 13.80 1.71
C ARG A 160 3.01 14.64 2.35
N ILE A 161 4.28 14.46 1.98
CA ILE A 161 5.36 15.34 2.47
C ILE A 161 5.29 16.72 1.81
N ALA A 162 4.97 16.77 0.51
CA ALA A 162 4.88 18.01 -0.25
C ALA A 162 3.78 18.95 0.25
N SER A 163 2.75 18.42 0.93
CA SER A 163 1.74 19.24 1.60
C SER A 163 2.26 19.95 2.85
N TYR A 164 3.45 19.60 3.34
CA TYR A 164 4.09 20.26 4.48
C TYR A 164 5.14 21.27 4.02
N LYS A 165 5.15 22.44 4.65
CA LYS A 165 6.21 23.43 4.48
C LYS A 165 7.46 22.98 5.26
N ILE A 166 8.37 22.28 4.59
CA ILE A 166 9.62 21.82 5.21
C ILE A 166 10.56 23.01 5.41
N GLY A 167 10.91 23.32 6.66
CA GLY A 167 11.86 24.40 6.94
C GLY A 167 13.31 23.93 6.99
N LYS A 168 13.56 22.75 7.54
CA LYS A 168 14.93 22.23 7.69
C LYS A 168 14.96 20.71 7.68
N THR A 169 15.94 20.14 7.00
CA THR A 169 16.22 18.71 6.98
C THR A 169 17.57 18.41 7.66
N ILE A 170 17.61 17.36 8.47
CA ILE A 170 18.85 16.80 9.03
C ILE A 170 18.95 15.34 8.62
N GLU A 171 20.04 14.94 7.97
CA GLU A 171 20.34 13.52 7.75
C GLU A 171 21.06 12.94 8.96
N ILE A 172 20.47 11.89 9.55
CA ILE A 172 21.05 11.10 10.63
C ILE A 172 21.54 9.78 10.05
N ARG A 173 22.80 9.46 10.31
CA ARG A 173 23.42 8.19 9.91
C ARG A 173 23.66 7.32 11.12
N PHE A 174 23.14 6.11 11.10
CA PHE A 174 23.35 5.15 12.17
C PHE A 174 24.62 4.34 11.93
N ASP A 175 25.29 3.93 13.01
CA ASP A 175 26.36 2.95 12.93
C ASP A 175 25.80 1.53 12.64
N LYS A 176 26.69 0.55 12.46
CA LYS A 176 26.31 -0.85 12.23
C LYS A 176 25.48 -1.46 13.38
N LYS A 177 25.51 -0.87 14.58
CA LYS A 177 24.77 -1.31 15.77
C LYS A 177 23.47 -0.53 15.96
N ALA A 178 23.02 0.22 14.94
CA ALA A 178 21.86 1.10 15.00
C ALA A 178 21.92 2.14 16.13
N LYS A 179 23.13 2.50 16.59
CA LYS A 179 23.35 3.56 17.56
C LYS A 179 23.58 4.89 16.83
N LEU A 180 22.98 5.93 17.39
CA LEU A 180 23.17 7.31 16.98
C LEU A 180 24.52 7.78 17.52
N ALA A 181 25.38 8.34 16.66
CA ALA A 181 26.61 8.96 17.14
C ALA A 181 26.27 10.16 18.05
N HIS A 182 26.92 10.31 19.20
CA HIS A 182 26.66 11.41 20.16
C HIS A 182 26.63 12.79 19.50
N LYS A 183 27.51 13.04 18.51
CA LYS A 183 27.56 14.29 17.75
C LYS A 183 26.27 14.59 16.97
N GLN A 184 25.56 13.57 16.48
CA GLN A 184 24.30 13.74 15.76
C GLN A 184 23.12 14.02 16.69
N ILE A 185 23.12 13.43 17.91
CA ILE A 185 22.10 13.74 18.92
C ILE A 185 22.19 15.22 19.32
N ALA A 186 23.41 15.72 19.58
CA ALA A 186 23.63 17.13 19.89
C ALA A 186 23.18 18.06 18.74
N LEU A 187 23.45 17.67 17.49
CA LEU A 187 23.02 18.42 16.31
C LEU A 187 21.49 18.51 16.19
N VAL A 188 20.78 17.41 16.46
CA VAL A 188 19.31 17.35 16.45
C VAL A 188 18.74 18.22 17.57
N SER A 189 19.29 18.12 18.80
CA SER A 189 18.87 18.95 19.93
C SER A 189 19.04 20.43 19.65
N HIS A 190 20.23 20.85 19.21
CA HIS A 190 20.52 22.26 18.95
C HIS A 190 19.63 22.83 17.84
N LYS A 191 19.43 22.09 16.75
CA LYS A 191 18.54 22.52 15.67
C LYS A 191 17.07 22.51 16.12
N TYR A 192 16.66 21.59 16.99
CA TYR A 192 15.32 21.58 17.56
C TYR A 192 15.09 22.76 18.50
N ASP A 193 16.04 23.14 19.36
CA ASP A 193 15.87 24.29 20.25
C ASP A 193 15.66 25.61 19.49
N ILE A 194 16.30 25.74 18.33
CA ILE A 194 16.07 26.85 17.39
C ILE A 194 14.68 26.72 16.72
N ALA A 195 14.25 25.49 16.44
CA ALA A 195 13.01 25.18 15.73
C ALA A 195 11.75 25.15 16.64
N LYS A 196 11.83 24.82 17.93
CA LYS A 196 10.63 24.59 18.75
C LYS A 196 9.69 25.80 18.85
N LYS A 197 10.20 27.01 18.56
CA LYS A 197 9.40 28.25 18.48
C LYS A 197 8.57 28.39 17.19
N LYS A 198 8.93 27.70 16.10
CA LYS A 198 8.30 27.84 14.76
C LYS A 198 7.73 26.54 14.18
N PHE A 199 8.05 25.40 14.77
CA PHE A 199 7.79 24.09 14.17
C PHE A 199 6.93 23.24 15.13
N ARG A 200 5.75 22.80 14.69
CA ARG A 200 4.85 21.96 15.50
C ARG A 200 5.02 20.47 15.26
N ASN A 201 5.41 20.08 14.05
CA ASN A 201 5.53 18.68 13.62
C ASN A 201 6.96 18.35 13.18
N VAL A 202 7.34 17.09 13.38
CA VAL A 202 8.59 16.51 12.91
C VAL A 202 8.28 15.29 12.05
N ILE A 203 8.80 15.27 10.83
CA ILE A 203 8.70 14.12 9.93
C ILE A 203 10.03 13.36 9.98
N LEU A 204 9.95 12.07 10.31
CA LEU A 204 11.06 11.12 10.25
C LEU A 204 10.94 10.29 8.98
N ARG A 205 11.77 10.60 7.98
CA ARG A 205 11.89 9.82 6.76
C ARG A 205 12.99 8.78 6.92
N SER A 206 12.62 7.54 7.22
CA SER A 206 13.56 6.41 7.27
C SER A 206 13.87 5.95 5.86
N TYR A 207 15.15 5.72 5.54
CA TYR A 207 15.58 5.08 4.30
C TYR A 207 16.30 3.78 4.65
N SER A 208 15.71 2.66 4.28
CA SER A 208 16.28 1.33 4.48
C SER A 208 16.21 0.51 3.21
N LYS A 209 17.22 -0.34 3.01
CA LYS A 209 17.08 -1.51 2.15
C LYS A 209 15.91 -2.36 2.66
N VAL A 210 15.13 -2.92 1.72
CA VAL A 210 13.97 -3.79 2.01
C VAL A 210 14.33 -4.95 2.95
N GLU A 211 15.54 -5.52 2.80
CA GLU A 211 16.00 -6.66 3.58
C GLU A 211 16.62 -6.31 4.93
N SER A 212 16.69 -5.01 5.30
CA SER A 212 17.36 -4.63 6.54
C SER A 212 16.43 -4.66 7.75
N PRO A 213 16.75 -5.43 8.80
CA PRO A 213 15.82 -5.72 9.89
C PRO A 213 15.65 -4.60 10.93
N HIS A 214 16.14 -3.38 10.71
CA HIS A 214 16.28 -2.38 11.78
C HIS A 214 15.70 -0.95 11.60
N PRO A 215 14.86 -0.60 10.60
CA PRO A 215 14.28 0.75 10.56
C PRO A 215 13.46 1.04 11.83
N ASP A 216 12.73 0.07 12.36
CA ASP A 216 11.90 0.25 13.56
C ASP A 216 12.72 0.54 14.82
N LYS A 217 13.88 -0.11 15.00
CA LYS A 217 14.75 0.15 16.15
C LYS A 217 15.36 1.55 16.08
N GLN A 218 15.80 1.98 14.89
CA GLN A 218 16.36 3.30 14.65
C GLN A 218 15.32 4.40 14.86
N ILE A 219 14.12 4.22 14.29
CA ILE A 219 12.99 5.13 14.45
C ILE A 219 12.53 5.18 15.91
N LYS A 220 12.42 4.04 16.61
CA LYS A 220 12.06 4.00 18.03
C LYS A 220 13.10 4.74 18.88
N HIS A 221 14.39 4.52 18.62
CA HIS A 221 15.45 5.22 19.32
C HIS A 221 15.37 6.74 19.09
N LEU A 222 15.21 7.17 17.84
CA LEU A 222 15.10 8.58 17.49
C LEU A 222 13.83 9.23 18.07
N LYS A 223 12.69 8.55 18.01
CA LYS A 223 11.44 8.98 18.68
C LYS A 223 11.66 9.21 20.17
N ASN A 224 12.32 8.28 20.85
CA ASN A 224 12.62 8.43 22.27
C ASN A 224 13.53 9.64 22.55
N GLN A 225 14.51 9.91 21.69
CA GLN A 225 15.35 11.11 21.84
C GLN A 225 14.56 12.40 21.59
N LEU A 226 13.73 12.45 20.57
CA LEU A 226 12.87 13.61 20.29
C LEU A 226 11.86 13.87 21.41
N ASN A 227 11.29 12.81 22.00
CA ASN A 227 10.42 12.92 23.16
C ASN A 227 11.16 13.48 24.38
N LYS A 228 12.43 13.07 24.61
CA LYS A 228 13.28 13.64 25.68
C LYS A 228 13.58 15.13 25.46
N LEU A 229 13.54 15.59 24.21
CA LEU A 229 13.64 17.01 23.85
C LEU A 229 12.29 17.76 23.98
N GLY A 230 11.23 17.09 24.42
CA GLY A 230 9.91 17.69 24.63
C GLY A 230 9.00 17.70 23.40
N ILE A 231 9.35 16.98 22.32
CA ILE A 231 8.45 16.81 21.18
C ILE A 231 7.37 15.80 21.57
N ASN A 232 6.09 16.19 21.44
CA ASN A 232 4.99 15.26 21.66
C ASN A 232 5.02 14.15 20.60
N SER A 233 4.91 12.89 21.01
CA SER A 233 4.92 11.74 20.10
C SER A 233 3.81 11.80 19.04
N LYS A 234 2.69 12.46 19.32
CA LYS A 234 1.60 12.73 18.36
C LYS A 234 2.01 13.65 17.22
N ASN A 235 3.04 14.47 17.44
CA ASN A 235 3.57 15.39 16.44
C ASN A 235 4.75 14.80 15.65
N ILE A 236 5.11 13.53 15.91
CA ILE A 236 6.17 12.82 15.19
C ILE A 236 5.54 11.91 14.14
N ILE A 237 5.64 12.35 12.90
CA ILE A 237 5.18 11.59 11.73
C ILE A 237 6.34 10.72 11.25
N VAL A 238 6.13 9.41 11.13
CA VAL A 238 7.13 8.50 10.56
C VAL A 238 6.72 8.11 9.16
N ILE A 239 7.66 8.22 8.23
CA ILE A 239 7.50 7.80 6.84
C ILE A 239 8.67 6.87 6.52
N ASN A 240 8.36 5.62 6.19
CA ASN A 240 9.37 4.62 5.85
C ASN A 240 9.48 4.52 4.33
N PHE A 241 10.63 4.91 3.80
CA PHE A 241 11.03 4.69 2.42
C PHE A 241 11.84 3.40 2.32
N PHE A 242 11.30 2.47 1.56
CA PHE A 242 12.01 1.27 1.16
C PHE A 242 12.63 1.52 -0.21
N ASP A 243 13.96 1.47 -0.30
CA ASP A 243 14.69 1.73 -1.54
C ASP A 243 15.83 0.71 -1.70
N HIS A 244 15.72 -0.13 -2.73
CA HIS A 244 16.69 -1.18 -3.05
C HIS A 244 18.08 -0.63 -3.37
N ASN A 245 18.15 0.60 -3.90
CA ASN A 245 19.39 1.25 -4.29
C ASN A 245 20.06 2.00 -3.14
N TYR A 246 19.41 2.08 -1.97
CA TYR A 246 19.93 2.86 -0.86
C TYR A 246 21.10 2.13 -0.18
N LYS A 247 22.32 2.66 -0.37
CA LYS A 247 23.56 1.99 0.08
C LYS A 247 23.80 2.05 1.59
N LYS A 248 23.15 2.95 2.34
CA LYS A 248 23.42 3.20 3.76
C LYS A 248 22.15 3.53 4.53
N HIS A 249 21.96 2.97 5.73
CA HIS A 249 20.84 3.36 6.60
C HIS A 249 20.94 4.82 7.03
N ALA A 250 19.95 5.60 6.64
CA ALA A 250 19.83 6.99 7.04
C ALA A 250 18.39 7.30 7.42
N VAL A 251 18.20 8.12 8.43
CA VAL A 251 16.91 8.73 8.74
C VAL A 251 17.06 10.23 8.50
N LYS A 252 16.24 10.79 7.62
CA LYS A 252 16.13 12.25 7.48
C LYS A 252 15.07 12.74 8.48
N VAL A 253 15.42 13.76 9.24
CA VAL A 253 14.55 14.46 10.19
C VAL A 253 14.20 15.79 9.58
N ASP A 254 12.94 15.95 9.20
CA ASP A 254 12.42 17.19 8.64
C ASP A 254 11.58 17.91 9.69
N PHE A 255 11.92 19.16 9.92
CA PHE A 255 11.13 20.05 10.76
C PHE A 255 10.11 20.77 9.86
N VAL A 256 8.83 20.62 10.21
CA VAL A 256 7.70 21.21 9.47
C VAL A 256 7.31 22.56 10.06
N ILE A 257 7.36 23.61 9.23
CA ILE A 257 6.86 24.94 9.54
C ILE A 257 5.34 24.92 9.33
N ASN A 258 4.60 25.59 10.21
CA ASN A 258 3.18 25.87 9.95
C ASN A 258 3.00 26.83 8.77
#